data_AF-A0A383V5B3-F1
#
_entry.id   AF-A0A383V5B3-F1
#
_cell.length_a   1.000
_cell.length_b   1.000
_cell.length_c   1.000
_cell.angle_alpha   90.00
_cell.angle_beta   90.00
_cell.angle_gamma   90.00
#
_symmetry.space_group_name_H-M   'P 1'
#
loop_
_entity.id
_entity.type
_entity.pdbx_description
1 polymer ?
#
loop_
_entity_poly.entity_id
_entity_poly.type
_entity_poly.pdbx_seq_one_letter_code
_entity_poly.pdbx_strand_id
1 'polypeptide(L)'
;MGGHAVDSDTVFSNYQAVTSKTFVVSLMCEFIGVMVFTFLGSTVSDKVFGPWVNGLALAIWIYTAANISGGHLNPAVTFSTLICGFYPLIHSILYIFLQIVGAIFGALLVAALIPDAHVSMGDGAPGCFDNTVIGKGLTHSQLFGWEVVMTFTLISVVYACGVAKPGHGSFTPLVVGLSLVACAGTGGKWTGAALNPARVIGPLAVFKCGNNVAYIYILAHLLAAVLACSIFAFVSGWGPLSPFQSMKQLGLSWNEAVLMWITGSPPKRFQDNDEQNITDVLAKQAKQQEREAEEDGLPVHKDQA
;
A
#
# COMPACT_ATOMS: atom_id res chain seq x y z
N MET A 1 -17.21 -1.45 -24.10
CA MET A 1 -16.68 -0.93 -22.83
C MET A 1 -15.17 -0.96 -22.95
N GLY A 2 -14.59 0.14 -23.43
CA GLY A 2 -13.15 0.25 -23.64
C GLY A 2 -12.45 0.24 -22.29
N GLY A 3 -11.55 -0.71 -22.07
CA GLY A 3 -10.66 -0.65 -20.92
C GLY A 3 -9.67 0.48 -21.18
N HIS A 4 -9.79 1.57 -20.44
CA HIS A 4 -8.76 2.59 -20.41
C HIS A 4 -7.43 1.91 -20.05
N ALA A 5 -6.44 2.04 -20.91
CA ALA A 5 -5.08 1.62 -20.61
C ALA A 5 -4.62 2.41 -19.37
N VAL A 6 -4.09 1.70 -18.38
CA VAL A 6 -3.54 2.30 -17.17
C VAL A 6 -2.37 3.18 -17.59
N ASP A 7 -2.46 4.48 -17.29
CA ASP A 7 -1.46 5.50 -17.63
C ASP A 7 -0.08 5.14 -17.05
N SER A 8 0.99 5.29 -17.85
CA SER A 8 2.36 4.92 -17.50
C SER A 8 2.98 5.76 -16.38
N ASP A 9 2.38 6.90 -16.05
CA ASP A 9 2.87 7.82 -15.01
C ASP A 9 2.38 7.46 -13.59
N THR A 10 1.75 6.31 -13.38
CA THR A 10 1.15 5.91 -12.10
C THR A 10 2.15 5.86 -10.94
N VAL A 11 1.84 6.55 -9.82
CA VAL A 11 2.75 6.69 -8.66
C VAL A 11 2.97 5.34 -7.99
N PHE A 12 1.96 4.47 -8.05
CA PHE A 12 1.99 3.15 -7.46
C PHE A 12 2.29 2.04 -8.48
N SER A 13 2.35 2.30 -9.79
CA SER A 13 2.75 1.27 -10.77
C SER A 13 4.27 1.09 -10.89
N ASN A 14 5.06 2.00 -10.32
CA ASN A 14 6.51 2.00 -10.47
C ASN A 14 7.19 1.03 -9.50
N TYR A 15 6.89 -0.27 -9.60
CA TYR A 15 7.73 -1.27 -8.96
C TYR A 15 8.93 -1.58 -9.85
N GLN A 16 10.10 -1.66 -9.24
CA GLN A 16 11.36 -1.99 -9.91
C GLN A 16 11.59 -3.48 -9.78
N ALA A 17 11.77 -4.21 -10.89
CA ALA A 17 11.97 -5.65 -10.92
C ALA A 17 13.04 -6.10 -9.93
N VAL A 18 12.93 -7.34 -9.43
CA VAL A 18 13.85 -7.90 -8.42
C VAL A 18 15.32 -7.82 -8.85
N THR A 19 15.58 -7.84 -10.16
CA THR A 19 16.91 -7.74 -10.77
C THR A 19 17.46 -6.32 -10.85
N SER A 20 16.63 -5.31 -10.56
CA SER A 20 17.00 -3.90 -10.62
C SER A 20 17.89 -3.47 -9.45
N LYS A 21 18.83 -2.56 -9.71
CA LYS A 21 19.69 -1.96 -8.68
C LYS A 21 18.89 -1.11 -7.67
N THR A 22 17.72 -0.62 -8.06
CA THR A 22 16.84 0.20 -7.21
C THR A 22 15.88 -0.63 -6.36
N PHE A 23 15.79 -1.95 -6.60
CA PHE A 23 14.93 -2.85 -5.82
C PHE A 23 15.30 -2.87 -4.33
N VAL A 24 16.59 -2.91 -3.99
CA VAL A 24 17.00 -2.85 -2.58
C VAL A 24 16.62 -1.51 -1.94
N VAL A 25 16.69 -0.41 -2.71
CA VAL A 25 16.32 0.92 -2.22
C VAL A 25 14.82 0.98 -1.92
N SER A 26 13.97 0.37 -2.76
CA SER A 26 12.53 0.33 -2.51
C SER A 26 12.18 -0.45 -1.23
N LEU A 27 12.86 -1.57 -0.97
CA LEU A 27 12.73 -2.31 0.29
C LEU A 27 13.12 -1.46 1.51
N MET A 28 14.19 -0.67 1.39
CA MET A 28 14.63 0.22 2.46
C MET A 28 13.65 1.37 2.69
N CYS A 29 13.01 1.91 1.65
CA CYS A 29 11.95 2.91 1.79
C CYS A 29 10.78 2.38 2.61
N GLU A 30 10.34 1.14 2.36
CA GLU A 30 9.25 0.51 3.13
C GLU A 30 9.64 0.28 4.59
N PHE A 31 10.86 -0.21 4.85
CA PHE A 31 11.37 -0.40 6.21
C PHE A 31 11.49 0.92 6.99
N ILE A 32 12.23 1.90 6.45
CA ILE A 32 12.49 3.18 7.11
C ILE A 32 11.20 3.97 7.25
N GLY A 33 10.37 3.99 6.21
CA GLY A 33 9.10 4.69 6.22
C GLY A 33 8.16 4.17 7.30
N VAL A 34 7.99 2.85 7.43
CA VAL A 34 7.15 2.28 8.49
C VAL A 34 7.78 2.43 9.88
N MET A 35 9.11 2.36 9.99
CA MET A 35 9.81 2.62 11.26
C MET A 35 9.50 4.01 11.80
N VAL A 36 9.72 5.05 10.98
CA VAL A 36 9.49 6.44 11.39
C VAL A 36 8.00 6.72 11.54
N PHE A 37 7.15 6.20 10.64
CA PHE A 37 5.70 6.35 10.75
C PHE A 37 5.16 5.73 12.05
N THR A 38 5.65 4.56 12.45
CA THR A 38 5.26 3.89 13.70
C THR A 38 5.74 4.68 14.91
N PHE A 39 6.97 5.17 14.90
CA PHE A 39 7.50 6.03 15.96
C PHE A 39 6.63 7.28 16.13
N LEU A 40 6.52 8.13 15.09
CA LEU A 40 5.77 9.39 15.16
C LEU A 40 4.30 9.18 15.56
N GLY A 41 3.67 8.13 15.02
CA GLY A 41 2.27 7.86 15.29
C GLY A 41 1.97 7.33 16.69
N SER A 42 2.95 6.74 17.35
CA SER A 42 2.81 6.14 18.69
C SER A 42 3.12 7.12 19.81
N THR A 43 3.83 8.22 19.53
CA THR A 43 4.34 9.15 20.55
C THR A 43 3.50 10.42 20.72
N VAL A 44 2.29 10.45 20.15
CA VAL A 44 1.41 11.62 20.24
C VAL A 44 0.75 11.66 21.62
N SER A 45 1.03 12.70 22.40
CA SER A 45 0.49 12.87 23.75
C SER A 45 -0.96 13.37 23.78
N ASP A 46 -1.38 14.11 22.75
CA ASP A 46 -2.72 14.69 22.65
C ASP A 46 -3.61 13.85 21.72
N LYS A 47 -4.71 13.32 22.27
CA LYS A 47 -5.67 12.48 21.54
C LYS A 47 -6.39 13.23 20.40
N VAL A 48 -6.54 14.55 20.50
CA VAL A 48 -7.14 15.40 19.47
C VAL A 48 -6.18 15.56 18.28
N PHE A 49 -4.88 15.66 18.54
CA PHE A 49 -3.86 15.77 17.49
C PHE A 49 -3.40 14.43 16.92
N GLY A 50 -3.66 13.31 17.61
CA GLY A 50 -3.33 11.95 17.17
C GLY A 50 -3.67 11.68 15.70
N PRO A 51 -4.92 11.90 15.25
CA PRO A 51 -5.32 11.72 13.85
C PRO A 51 -4.48 12.54 12.85
N TRP A 52 -4.24 13.82 13.15
CA TRP A 52 -3.50 14.72 12.28
C TRP A 52 -2.03 14.30 12.13
N VAL A 53 -1.36 14.01 13.26
CA VAL A 53 0.04 13.59 13.23
C VAL A 53 0.18 12.27 12.46
N ASN A 54 -0.69 11.29 12.71
CA ASN A 54 -0.64 10.01 12.01
C ASN A 54 -0.91 10.18 10.50
N GLY A 55 -1.94 10.92 10.12
CA GLY A 55 -2.25 11.15 8.70
C GLY A 55 -1.16 11.93 7.96
N LEU A 56 -0.61 12.99 8.57
CA LEU A 56 0.48 13.76 7.97
C LEU A 56 1.79 12.99 7.91
N ALA A 57 2.12 12.21 8.95
CA ALA A 57 3.30 11.34 8.93
C ALA A 57 3.20 10.31 7.81
N LEU A 58 2.02 9.72 7.60
CA LEU A 58 1.78 8.83 6.46
C LEU A 58 1.97 9.58 5.13
N ALA A 59 1.34 10.75 4.95
CA ALA A 59 1.49 11.53 3.72
C ALA A 59 2.96 11.87 3.40
N ILE A 60 3.73 12.33 4.38
CA ILE A 60 5.15 12.69 4.22
C ILE A 60 5.97 11.49 3.74
N TRP A 61 5.76 10.32 4.35
CA TRP A 61 6.51 9.13 3.97
C TRP A 61 6.05 8.55 2.63
N ILE A 62 4.76 8.68 2.28
CA ILE A 62 4.31 8.37 0.92
C ILE A 62 4.96 9.34 -0.07
N TYR A 63 5.02 10.65 0.19
CA TYR A 63 5.73 11.60 -0.70
C TYR A 63 7.19 11.21 -0.90
N THR A 64 7.84 10.72 0.15
CA THR A 64 9.25 10.32 0.13
C THR A 64 9.47 9.03 -0.66
N ALA A 65 8.57 8.05 -0.51
CA ALA A 65 8.74 6.70 -1.02
C ALA A 65 8.00 6.42 -2.34
N ALA A 66 7.00 7.23 -2.69
CA ALA A 66 6.11 7.09 -3.83
C ALA A 66 6.86 6.75 -5.14
N ASN A 67 7.86 7.55 -5.50
CA ASN A 67 8.60 7.39 -6.76
C ASN A 67 9.67 6.28 -6.72
N ILE A 68 9.81 5.57 -5.59
CA ILE A 68 10.86 4.56 -5.39
C ILE A 68 10.23 3.19 -5.13
N SER A 69 9.35 3.09 -4.13
CA SER A 69 8.70 1.85 -3.72
C SER A 69 7.22 1.79 -4.05
N GLY A 70 6.62 2.90 -4.50
CA GLY A 70 5.18 3.12 -4.47
C GLY A 70 4.70 3.69 -3.14
N GLY A 71 5.48 3.62 -2.06
CA GLY A 71 5.08 4.16 -0.76
C GLY A 71 3.87 3.44 -0.15
N HIS A 72 3.91 2.11 -0.09
CA HIS A 72 2.79 1.34 0.44
C HIS A 72 2.65 1.51 1.96
N LEU A 73 3.77 1.36 2.67
CA LEU A 73 3.92 1.58 4.11
C LEU A 73 2.89 0.84 4.98
N ASN A 74 2.25 -0.18 4.41
CA ASN A 74 1.10 -0.86 4.98
C ASN A 74 0.94 -2.25 4.34
N PRO A 75 1.00 -3.34 5.13
CA PRO A 75 0.81 -4.69 4.61
C PRO A 75 -0.55 -4.92 3.94
N ALA A 76 -1.62 -4.25 4.39
CA ALA A 76 -2.95 -4.40 3.80
C ALA A 76 -3.04 -3.71 2.42
N VAL A 77 -2.41 -2.54 2.26
CA VAL A 77 -2.27 -1.87 0.96
C VAL A 77 -1.45 -2.76 0.01
N THR A 78 -0.30 -3.25 0.49
CA THR A 78 0.59 -4.12 -0.29
C THR A 78 -0.12 -5.39 -0.74
N PHE A 79 -0.81 -6.07 0.19
CA PHE A 79 -1.61 -7.25 -0.13
C PHE A 79 -2.71 -6.94 -1.14
N SER A 80 -3.42 -5.82 -0.99
CA SER A 80 -4.46 -5.39 -1.93
C SER A 80 -3.90 -5.23 -3.35
N THR A 81 -2.81 -4.48 -3.49
CA THR A 81 -2.19 -4.22 -4.81
C THR A 81 -1.61 -5.49 -5.46
N LEU A 82 -1.15 -6.45 -4.66
CA LEU A 82 -0.71 -7.76 -5.13
C LEU A 82 -1.85 -8.53 -5.79
N ILE A 83 -2.96 -8.70 -5.07
CA ILE A 83 -4.10 -9.50 -5.56
C ILE A 83 -4.79 -8.80 -6.74
N CYS A 84 -4.73 -7.47 -6.80
CA CYS A 84 -5.26 -6.69 -7.92
C CYS A 84 -4.34 -6.71 -9.16
N GLY A 85 -3.13 -7.26 -9.05
CA GLY A 85 -2.19 -7.38 -10.18
C GLY A 85 -1.42 -6.10 -10.49
N PHE A 86 -1.18 -5.25 -9.49
CA PHE A 86 -0.34 -4.05 -9.61
C PHE A 86 1.07 -4.24 -9.07
N TYR A 87 1.29 -5.22 -8.18
CA TYR A 87 2.62 -5.56 -7.65
C TYR A 87 2.95 -7.05 -7.79
N PRO A 88 4.24 -7.39 -7.96
CA PRO A 88 4.69 -8.78 -7.99
C PRO A 88 4.62 -9.46 -6.63
N LEU A 89 4.41 -10.78 -6.62
CA LEU A 89 4.35 -11.57 -5.40
C LEU A 89 5.60 -11.45 -4.53
N ILE A 90 6.79 -11.57 -5.12
CA ILE A 90 8.05 -11.52 -4.36
C ILE A 90 8.23 -10.13 -3.71
N HIS A 91 7.90 -9.05 -4.43
CA HIS A 91 7.98 -7.70 -3.89
C HIS A 91 7.03 -7.53 -2.72
N SER A 92 5.78 -7.94 -2.89
CA SER A 92 4.76 -7.80 -1.86
C SER A 92 5.09 -8.57 -0.59
N ILE A 93 5.64 -9.79 -0.70
CA ILE A 93 6.08 -10.56 0.47
C ILE A 93 7.22 -9.84 1.20
N LEU A 94 8.22 -9.37 0.46
CA LEU A 94 9.37 -8.66 1.05
C LEU A 94 8.98 -7.31 1.64
N TYR A 95 8.08 -6.57 0.99
CA TYR A 95 7.51 -5.33 1.51
C TYR A 95 6.78 -5.58 2.82
N ILE A 96 5.85 -6.55 2.87
CA ILE A 96 5.12 -6.88 4.09
C ILE A 96 6.07 -7.23 5.23
N PHE A 97 7.09 -8.05 4.95
CA PHE A 97 8.11 -8.40 5.93
C PHE A 97 8.88 -7.17 6.43
N LEU A 98 9.41 -6.34 5.53
CA LEU A 98 10.19 -5.14 5.86
C LEU A 98 9.35 -4.06 6.55
N GLN A 99 8.07 -3.92 6.19
CA GLN A 99 7.11 -3.04 6.88
C GLN A 99 6.92 -3.49 8.34
N ILE A 100 6.73 -4.79 8.58
CA ILE A 100 6.59 -5.33 9.94
C ILE A 100 7.90 -5.13 10.73
N VAL A 101 9.05 -5.46 10.15
CA VAL A 101 10.36 -5.24 10.78
C VAL A 101 10.58 -3.75 11.06
N GLY A 102 10.18 -2.87 10.14
CA GLY A 102 10.19 -1.42 10.33
C GLY A 102 9.35 -1.00 11.54
N ALA A 103 8.11 -1.48 11.64
CA ALA A 103 7.24 -1.19 12.78
C ALA A 103 7.82 -1.69 14.12
N ILE A 104 8.48 -2.85 14.14
CA ILE A 104 9.19 -3.36 15.33
C ILE A 104 10.30 -2.37 15.73
N PHE A 105 11.11 -1.92 14.78
CA PHE A 105 12.16 -0.93 15.05
C PHE A 105 11.58 0.42 15.49
N GLY A 106 10.44 0.84 14.92
CA GLY A 106 9.72 2.02 15.34
C GLY A 106 9.25 1.93 16.80
N ALA A 107 8.70 0.78 17.21
CA ALA A 107 8.33 0.52 18.60
C ALA A 107 9.55 0.41 19.53
N LEU A 108 10.68 -0.11 19.07
CA LEU A 108 11.94 -0.09 19.83
C LEU A 108 12.45 1.34 20.02
N LEU A 109 12.32 2.22 19.02
CA LEU A 109 12.64 3.64 19.17
C LEU A 109 11.72 4.32 20.20
N VAL A 110 10.44 3.94 20.26
CA VAL A 110 9.53 4.39 21.33
C VAL A 110 10.06 3.95 22.70
N ALA A 111 10.39 2.67 22.87
CA ALA A 111 10.94 2.15 24.12
C ALA A 111 12.28 2.78 24.53
N ALA A 112 13.08 3.24 23.56
CA ALA A 112 14.38 3.84 23.81
C ALA A 112 14.31 5.35 24.12
N LEU A 113 13.36 6.07 23.53
CA LEU A 113 13.33 7.53 23.54
C LEU A 113 12.20 8.14 24.38
N ILE A 114 11.15 7.37 24.68
CA ILE A 114 10.00 7.86 25.43
C ILE A 114 10.14 7.48 26.90
N PRO A 115 10.05 8.45 27.84
CA PRO A 115 10.05 8.15 29.26
C PRO A 115 9.00 7.10 29.63
N ASP A 116 9.36 6.20 30.55
CA ASP A 116 8.53 5.11 31.07
C ASP A 116 8.14 4.00 30.08
N ALA A 117 8.33 4.20 28.77
CA ALA A 117 8.16 3.14 27.78
C ALA A 117 9.33 2.15 27.85
N HIS A 118 9.05 0.84 27.90
CA HIS A 118 10.09 -0.18 27.93
C HIS A 118 9.60 -1.50 27.30
N VAL A 119 10.55 -2.32 26.84
CA VAL A 119 10.27 -3.62 26.22
C VAL A 119 9.46 -4.49 27.17
N SER A 120 8.42 -5.14 26.65
CA SER A 120 7.51 -6.02 27.40
C SER A 120 6.73 -5.35 28.55
N MET A 121 6.49 -4.04 28.49
CA MET A 121 5.68 -3.34 29.51
C MET A 121 4.18 -3.73 29.53
N GLY A 122 3.70 -4.42 28.48
CA GLY A 122 2.32 -4.87 28.36
C GLY A 122 1.37 -3.82 27.79
N ASP A 123 0.08 -4.00 28.07
CA ASP A 123 -0.99 -3.09 27.65
C ASP A 123 -0.79 -1.67 28.20
N GLY A 124 -1.23 -0.68 27.43
CA GLY A 124 -1.05 0.75 27.75
C GLY A 124 0.28 1.33 27.28
N ALA A 125 1.15 0.55 26.63
CA ALA A 125 2.34 1.08 25.98
C ALA A 125 1.96 2.02 24.80
N PRO A 126 2.77 3.03 24.49
CA PRO A 126 2.47 3.94 23.38
C PRO A 126 2.39 3.19 22.05
N GLY A 127 1.33 3.45 21.28
CA GLY A 127 1.07 2.79 20.00
C GLY A 127 0.45 1.39 20.09
N CYS A 128 0.14 0.89 21.27
CA CYS A 128 -0.53 -0.40 21.42
C CYS A 128 -2.02 -0.35 21.03
N PHE A 129 -2.44 -1.39 20.31
CA PHE A 129 -3.83 -1.66 19.95
C PHE A 129 -4.38 -2.75 20.87
N ASP A 130 -4.70 -2.37 22.09
CA ASP A 130 -5.15 -3.24 23.18
C ASP A 130 -6.49 -2.79 23.79
N ASN A 131 -6.95 -3.46 24.85
CA ASN A 131 -8.23 -3.17 25.48
C ASN A 131 -8.30 -1.77 26.15
N THR A 132 -7.17 -1.11 26.38
CA THR A 132 -7.11 0.23 26.97
C THR A 132 -7.43 1.34 25.96
N VAL A 133 -7.12 1.10 24.68
CA VAL A 133 -7.47 2.01 23.58
C VAL A 133 -8.79 1.64 22.91
N ILE A 134 -9.25 0.39 23.06
CA ILE A 134 -10.58 -0.03 22.62
C ILE A 134 -11.65 0.63 23.52
N GLY A 135 -12.62 1.27 22.89
CA GLY A 135 -13.70 1.96 23.59
C GLY A 135 -14.47 1.01 24.52
N LYS A 136 -14.79 1.46 25.73
CA LYS A 136 -15.52 0.66 26.72
C LYS A 136 -16.84 0.17 26.13
N GLY A 137 -17.05 -1.14 26.19
CA GLY A 137 -18.28 -1.80 25.70
C GLY A 137 -18.30 -2.13 24.22
N LEU A 138 -17.20 -1.90 23.48
CA LEU A 138 -17.09 -2.31 22.09
C LEU A 138 -16.93 -3.84 22.00
N THR A 139 -17.80 -4.50 21.23
CA THR A 139 -17.68 -5.95 20.99
C THR A 139 -16.58 -6.25 19.97
N HIS A 140 -16.10 -7.49 19.94
CA HIS A 140 -15.13 -7.94 18.92
C HIS A 140 -15.65 -7.77 17.48
N SER A 141 -16.96 -7.98 17.25
CA SER A 141 -17.57 -7.78 15.93
C SER A 141 -17.65 -6.30 15.54
N GLN A 142 -17.89 -5.41 16.51
CA GLN A 142 -17.86 -3.96 16.27
C GLN A 142 -16.43 -3.48 15.99
N LEU A 143 -15.44 -3.95 16.75
CA LEU A 143 -14.02 -3.70 16.49
C LEU A 143 -13.64 -4.09 15.06
N PHE A 144 -14.00 -5.32 14.67
CA PHE A 144 -13.78 -5.82 13.31
C PHE A 144 -14.44 -4.91 12.27
N GLY A 145 -15.71 -4.55 12.46
CA GLY A 145 -16.44 -3.70 11.51
C GLY A 145 -15.82 -2.31 11.34
N TRP A 146 -15.40 -1.67 12.43
CA TRP A 146 -14.71 -0.37 12.40
C TRP A 146 -13.42 -0.44 11.57
N GLU A 147 -12.56 -1.42 11.85
CA GLU A 147 -11.28 -1.55 11.14
C GLU A 147 -11.47 -1.95 9.68
N VAL A 148 -12.50 -2.75 9.35
CA VAL A 148 -12.86 -3.04 7.95
C VAL A 148 -13.21 -1.74 7.21
N VAL A 149 -14.16 -0.94 7.75
CA VAL A 149 -14.64 0.27 7.09
C VAL A 149 -13.50 1.28 6.89
N MET A 150 -12.73 1.55 7.94
CA MET A 150 -11.65 2.53 7.89
C MET A 150 -10.51 2.09 6.95
N THR A 151 -10.10 0.82 7.02
CA THR A 151 -9.05 0.30 6.13
C THR A 151 -9.52 0.27 4.68
N PHE A 152 -10.79 -0.06 4.46
CA PHE A 152 -11.40 -0.04 3.14
C PHE A 152 -11.38 1.37 2.54
N THR A 153 -11.75 2.38 3.33
CA THR A 153 -11.68 3.79 2.92
C THR A 153 -10.26 4.18 2.53
N LEU A 154 -9.27 3.87 3.37
CA LEU A 154 -7.87 4.20 3.10
C LEU A 154 -7.35 3.54 1.82
N ILE A 155 -7.59 2.23 1.63
CA ILE A 155 -7.13 1.50 0.44
C ILE A 155 -7.89 1.98 -0.81
N SER A 156 -9.18 2.34 -0.69
CA SER A 156 -9.94 2.91 -1.81
C SER A 156 -9.36 4.24 -2.29
N VAL A 157 -8.89 5.09 -1.37
CA VAL A 157 -8.20 6.33 -1.72
C VAL A 157 -6.85 6.06 -2.39
N VAL A 158 -6.10 5.05 -1.93
CA VAL A 158 -4.87 4.60 -2.61
C VAL A 158 -5.16 4.21 -4.06
N TYR A 159 -6.22 3.44 -4.29
CA TYR A 159 -6.62 3.07 -5.65
C TYR A 159 -7.08 4.26 -6.48
N ALA A 160 -8.01 5.07 -5.97
CA ALA A 160 -8.60 6.18 -6.70
C ALA A 160 -7.55 7.22 -7.11
N CYS A 161 -6.67 7.60 -6.19
CA CYS A 161 -5.69 8.66 -6.43
C CYS A 161 -4.34 8.12 -6.93
N GLY A 162 -3.96 6.91 -6.53
CA GLY A 162 -2.65 6.34 -6.83
C GLY A 162 -2.58 5.46 -8.06
N VAL A 163 -3.67 4.74 -8.35
CA VAL A 163 -3.71 3.73 -9.42
C VAL A 163 -4.58 4.19 -10.60
N ALA A 164 -5.80 4.67 -10.35
CA ALA A 164 -6.70 5.12 -11.42
C ALA A 164 -6.36 6.52 -11.99
N LYS A 165 -5.82 7.43 -11.15
CA LYS A 165 -5.38 8.78 -11.54
C LYS A 165 -6.30 9.55 -12.51
N PRO A 166 -7.53 9.93 -12.11
CA PRO A 166 -8.44 10.68 -12.98
C PRO A 166 -8.09 12.19 -13.11
N GLY A 167 -6.80 12.57 -13.19
CA GLY A 167 -6.37 13.96 -13.37
C GLY A 167 -6.19 14.80 -12.08
N HIS A 168 -6.02 14.17 -10.92
CA HIS A 168 -5.86 14.87 -9.63
C HIS A 168 -4.43 15.37 -9.31
N GLY A 169 -3.50 15.33 -10.27
CA GLY A 169 -2.11 15.77 -10.09
C GLY A 169 -1.32 15.01 -9.00
N SER A 170 -0.30 15.65 -8.44
CA SER A 170 0.62 15.05 -7.44
C SER A 170 0.08 15.01 -6.00
N PHE A 171 -1.24 15.20 -5.80
CA PHE A 171 -1.83 15.29 -4.45
C PHE A 171 -2.07 13.94 -3.77
N THR A 172 -1.88 12.83 -4.48
CA THR A 172 -2.16 11.48 -3.98
C THR A 172 -1.61 11.20 -2.58
N PRO A 173 -0.32 11.45 -2.26
CA PRO A 173 0.22 11.18 -0.93
C PRO A 173 -0.50 11.96 0.18
N LEU A 174 -0.85 13.22 -0.09
CA LEU A 174 -1.58 14.08 0.85
C LEU A 174 -2.99 13.53 1.09
N VAL A 175 -3.73 13.18 0.03
CA VAL A 175 -5.11 12.70 0.16
C VAL A 175 -5.16 11.34 0.87
N VAL A 176 -4.19 10.44 0.63
CA VAL A 176 -4.07 9.20 1.40
C VAL A 176 -3.86 9.49 2.88
N GLY A 177 -2.96 10.42 3.22
CA GLY A 177 -2.78 10.85 4.61
C GLY A 177 -4.03 11.48 5.23
N LEU A 178 -4.74 12.35 4.50
CA LEU A 178 -5.99 12.95 4.96
C LEU A 178 -7.10 11.91 5.15
N SER A 179 -7.11 10.82 4.38
CA SER A 179 -8.03 9.71 4.62
C SER A 179 -7.77 9.04 5.97
N LEU A 180 -6.50 8.90 6.38
CA LEU A 180 -6.13 8.43 7.71
C LEU A 180 -6.52 9.44 8.79
N VAL A 181 -6.34 10.75 8.57
CA VAL A 181 -6.84 11.79 9.50
C VAL A 181 -8.34 11.63 9.71
N ALA A 182 -9.12 11.48 8.65
CA ALA A 182 -10.57 11.34 8.73
C ALA A 182 -10.98 10.06 9.48
N CYS A 183 -10.36 8.92 9.15
CA CYS A 183 -10.64 7.64 9.80
C CYS A 183 -10.24 7.65 11.29
N ALA A 184 -9.04 8.11 11.61
CA ALA A 184 -8.57 8.20 13.00
C ALA A 184 -9.35 9.25 13.81
N GLY A 185 -9.79 10.35 13.18
CA GLY A 185 -10.62 11.37 13.82
C GLY A 185 -11.99 10.85 14.25
N THR A 186 -12.56 9.87 13.53
CA THR A 186 -13.86 9.28 13.86
C THR A 186 -13.75 7.98 14.68
N GLY A 187 -12.92 7.04 14.22
CA GLY A 187 -12.80 5.68 14.78
C GLY A 187 -11.68 5.53 15.80
N GLY A 188 -10.74 6.48 15.88
CA GLY A 188 -9.58 6.38 16.78
C GLY A 188 -9.96 6.25 18.25
N LYS A 189 -11.05 6.89 18.68
CA LYS A 189 -11.57 6.75 20.06
C LYS A 189 -12.17 5.37 20.37
N TRP A 190 -12.50 4.59 19.34
CA TRP A 190 -13.17 3.30 19.48
C TRP A 190 -12.20 2.13 19.32
N THR A 191 -11.27 2.21 18.37
CA THR A 191 -10.37 1.09 18.04
C THR A 191 -8.89 1.47 18.04
N GLY A 192 -8.56 2.74 18.28
CA GLY A 192 -7.23 3.29 18.01
C GLY A 192 -6.97 3.61 16.53
N ALA A 193 -7.85 3.18 15.61
CA ALA A 193 -7.71 3.35 14.16
C ALA A 193 -6.36 2.82 13.64
N ALA A 194 -6.20 1.49 13.68
CA ALA A 194 -4.96 0.86 13.27
C ALA A 194 -4.73 0.93 11.76
N LEU A 195 -5.73 0.50 10.98
CA LEU A 195 -5.77 0.49 9.51
C LEU A 195 -4.58 -0.20 8.80
N ASN A 196 -3.66 -0.80 9.55
CA ASN A 196 -2.36 -1.23 9.08
C ASN A 196 -1.84 -2.40 9.94
N PRO A 197 -1.67 -3.61 9.38
CA PRO A 197 -1.16 -4.75 10.14
C PRO A 197 0.22 -4.53 10.77
N ALA A 198 1.13 -3.80 10.12
CA ALA A 198 2.46 -3.52 10.68
C ALA A 198 2.35 -2.65 11.94
N ARG A 199 1.44 -1.66 11.93
CA ARG A 199 1.16 -0.80 13.10
C ARG A 199 0.62 -1.58 14.30
N VAL A 200 -0.06 -2.70 14.07
CA VAL A 200 -0.53 -3.58 15.14
C VAL A 200 0.59 -4.51 15.61
N ILE A 201 1.28 -5.16 14.68
CA ILE A 201 2.27 -6.22 14.96
C ILE A 201 3.54 -5.65 15.61
N GLY A 202 4.02 -4.47 15.20
CA GLY A 202 5.25 -3.87 15.72
C GLY A 202 5.20 -3.64 17.24
N PRO A 203 4.26 -2.80 17.74
CA PRO A 203 4.05 -2.60 19.17
C PRO A 203 3.73 -3.89 19.92
N LEU A 204 2.91 -4.79 19.36
CA LEU A 204 2.63 -6.12 19.92
C LEU A 204 3.93 -6.91 20.17
N ALA A 205 4.84 -6.94 19.19
CA ALA A 205 6.07 -7.73 19.28
C ALA A 205 7.03 -7.21 20.36
N VAL A 206 7.13 -5.87 20.51
CA VAL A 206 8.04 -5.19 21.43
C VAL A 206 7.45 -5.09 22.84
N PHE A 207 6.21 -4.63 22.97
CA PHE A 207 5.58 -4.34 24.26
C PHE A 207 4.76 -5.50 24.81
N LYS A 208 4.46 -6.54 24.01
CA LYS A 208 3.60 -7.67 24.40
C LYS A 208 2.16 -7.28 24.76
N CYS A 209 1.66 -6.21 24.15
CA CYS A 209 0.29 -5.71 24.34
C CYS A 209 -0.71 -6.29 23.34
N GLY A 210 -2.00 -6.28 23.64
CA GLY A 210 -3.07 -6.54 22.65
C GLY A 210 -3.10 -7.95 22.04
N ASN A 211 -2.43 -8.94 22.66
CA ASN A 211 -2.33 -10.32 22.14
C ASN A 211 -3.71 -10.95 21.87
N ASN A 212 -4.72 -10.58 22.66
CA ASN A 212 -6.08 -11.11 22.59
C ASN A 212 -6.94 -10.47 21.48
N VAL A 213 -6.51 -9.36 20.86
CA VAL A 213 -7.30 -8.61 19.87
C VAL A 213 -6.57 -8.41 18.55
N ALA A 214 -5.24 -8.53 18.50
CA ALA A 214 -4.43 -8.27 17.31
C ALA A 214 -4.90 -9.03 16.06
N TYR A 215 -5.34 -10.29 16.21
CA TYR A 215 -5.85 -11.09 15.10
C TYR A 215 -7.12 -10.48 14.46
N ILE A 216 -7.96 -9.81 15.25
CA ILE A 216 -9.19 -9.15 14.78
C ILE A 216 -8.83 -8.01 13.84
N TYR A 217 -7.86 -7.17 14.23
CA TYR A 217 -7.34 -6.09 13.37
C TYR A 217 -6.77 -6.64 12.06
N ILE A 218 -5.91 -7.67 12.14
CA ILE A 218 -5.27 -8.23 10.94
C ILE A 218 -6.33 -8.78 9.97
N LEU A 219 -7.30 -9.56 10.46
CA LEU A 219 -8.36 -10.11 9.63
C LEU A 219 -9.25 -9.01 9.03
N ALA A 220 -9.57 -7.96 9.81
CA ALA A 220 -10.35 -6.81 9.34
C ALA A 220 -9.63 -6.09 8.19
N HIS A 221 -8.32 -5.82 8.35
CA HIS A 221 -7.52 -5.14 7.35
C HIS A 221 -7.38 -5.97 6.05
N LEU A 222 -7.22 -7.29 6.16
CA LEU A 222 -7.15 -8.18 4.99
C LEU A 222 -8.49 -8.27 4.25
N LEU A 223 -9.62 -8.35 4.97
CA LEU A 223 -10.94 -8.30 4.34
C LEU A 223 -11.15 -6.97 3.60
N ALA A 224 -10.80 -5.85 4.24
CA ALA A 224 -10.87 -4.54 3.61
C ALA A 224 -10.03 -4.44 2.33
N ALA A 225 -8.82 -5.01 2.34
CA ALA A 225 -7.98 -5.10 1.15
C ALA A 225 -8.65 -5.86 0.01
N VAL A 226 -9.25 -7.02 0.30
CA VAL A 226 -10.00 -7.81 -0.70
C VAL A 226 -11.19 -7.02 -1.24
N LEU A 227 -11.96 -6.36 -0.38
CA LEU A 227 -13.13 -5.57 -0.79
C LEU A 227 -12.73 -4.38 -1.68
N ALA A 228 -11.70 -3.62 -1.29
CA ALA A 228 -11.21 -2.48 -2.06
C ALA A 228 -10.67 -2.92 -3.43
N CYS A 229 -9.87 -3.99 -3.48
CA CYS A 229 -9.42 -4.60 -4.73
C CYS A 229 -10.60 -5.02 -5.60
N SER A 230 -11.61 -5.68 -5.02
CA SER A 230 -12.75 -6.23 -5.80
C SER A 230 -13.57 -5.11 -6.46
N ILE A 231 -13.85 -4.04 -5.71
CA ILE A 231 -14.58 -2.87 -6.23
C ILE A 231 -13.74 -2.16 -7.30
N PHE A 232 -12.45 -1.92 -7.03
CA PHE A 232 -11.57 -1.29 -8.00
C PHE A 232 -11.44 -2.10 -9.29
N ALA A 233 -11.17 -3.40 -9.20
CA ALA A 233 -11.03 -4.28 -10.35
C ALA A 233 -12.32 -4.38 -11.17
N PHE A 234 -13.49 -4.30 -10.53
CA PHE A 234 -14.78 -4.26 -11.22
C PHE A 234 -14.99 -2.97 -12.03
N VAL A 235 -14.56 -1.81 -11.50
CA VAL A 235 -14.77 -0.50 -12.13
C VAL A 235 -13.68 -0.15 -13.14
N SER A 236 -12.42 -0.35 -12.77
CA SER A 236 -11.23 0.11 -13.50
C SER A 236 -10.46 -1.03 -14.18
N GLY A 237 -10.81 -2.28 -13.90
CA GLY A 237 -10.12 -3.46 -14.43
C GLY A 237 -8.94 -3.93 -13.56
N TRP A 238 -8.41 -5.10 -13.92
CA TRP A 238 -7.25 -5.69 -13.26
C TRP A 238 -5.94 -5.03 -13.69
N GLY A 239 -4.97 -5.01 -12.80
CA GLY A 239 -3.64 -4.52 -13.10
C GLY A 239 -2.88 -5.38 -14.13
N PRO A 240 -1.82 -4.82 -14.73
CA PRO A 240 -1.10 -5.45 -15.84
C PRO A 240 -0.37 -6.75 -15.46
N LEU A 241 -0.08 -6.97 -14.17
CA LEU A 241 0.52 -8.22 -13.70
C LEU A 241 -0.50 -9.32 -13.43
N SER A 242 -1.81 -9.05 -13.49
CA SER A 242 -2.80 -10.11 -13.37
C SER A 242 -2.56 -11.15 -14.46
N PRO A 243 -2.46 -12.46 -14.13
CA PRO A 243 -2.21 -13.49 -15.14
C PRO A 243 -3.23 -13.46 -16.29
N PHE A 244 -4.51 -13.23 -15.97
CA PHE A 244 -5.56 -13.14 -17.00
C PHE A 244 -5.40 -11.91 -17.89
N GLN A 245 -5.06 -10.76 -17.30
CA GLN A 245 -4.93 -9.50 -18.03
C GLN A 245 -3.69 -9.52 -18.93
N SER A 246 -2.55 -9.97 -18.40
CA SER A 246 -1.30 -10.07 -19.14
C SER A 246 -1.37 -11.06 -20.30
N MET A 247 -2.03 -12.20 -20.13
CA MET A 247 -2.29 -13.12 -21.24
C MET A 247 -3.10 -12.44 -22.36
N LYS A 248 -4.14 -11.69 -21.98
CA LYS A 248 -5.03 -11.02 -22.94
C LYS A 248 -4.35 -9.86 -23.66
N GLN A 249 -3.56 -9.05 -22.95
CA GLN A 249 -2.93 -7.84 -23.50
C GLN A 249 -1.62 -8.14 -24.24
N LEU A 250 -0.81 -9.08 -23.74
CA LEU A 250 0.56 -9.31 -24.22
C LEU A 250 0.72 -10.67 -24.92
N GLY A 251 -0.35 -11.45 -25.05
CA GLY A 251 -0.30 -12.78 -25.68
C GLY A 251 0.59 -13.77 -24.93
N LEU A 252 0.73 -13.64 -23.61
CA LEU A 252 1.55 -14.54 -22.81
C LEU A 252 0.92 -15.93 -22.69
N SER A 253 1.75 -16.96 -22.59
CA SER A 253 1.31 -18.25 -22.07
C SER A 253 1.00 -18.15 -20.57
N TRP A 254 0.19 -19.09 -20.04
CA TRP A 254 -0.12 -19.13 -18.61
C TRP A 254 1.13 -19.14 -17.72
N ASN A 255 2.15 -19.93 -18.09
CA ASN A 255 3.39 -20.03 -17.32
C ASN A 255 4.18 -18.71 -17.32
N GLU A 256 4.24 -18.02 -18.46
CA GLU A 256 4.87 -16.71 -18.57
C GLU A 256 4.13 -15.65 -17.74
N ALA A 257 2.80 -15.65 -17.80
CA ALA A 257 1.96 -14.73 -17.05
C ALA A 257 2.10 -14.94 -15.53
N VAL A 258 2.10 -16.18 -15.06
CA VAL A 258 2.33 -16.51 -13.64
C VAL A 258 3.74 -16.15 -13.22
N LEU A 259 4.77 -16.47 -14.02
CA LEU A 259 6.15 -16.10 -13.70
C LEU A 259 6.33 -14.59 -13.63
N MET A 260 5.68 -13.85 -14.51
CA MET A 260 5.67 -12.40 -14.51
C MET A 260 4.95 -11.84 -13.28
N TRP A 261 3.81 -12.40 -12.87
CA TRP A 261 3.15 -12.01 -11.61
C TRP A 261 4.03 -12.32 -10.38
N ILE A 262 4.80 -13.40 -10.40
CA ILE A 262 5.69 -13.77 -9.29
C ILE A 262 6.88 -12.81 -9.20
N THR A 263 7.56 -12.56 -10.32
CA THR A 263 8.88 -11.90 -10.37
C THR A 263 8.82 -10.42 -10.75
N GLY A 264 7.72 -9.97 -11.36
CA GLY A 264 7.59 -8.64 -11.96
C GLY A 264 8.38 -8.46 -13.25
N SER A 265 9.16 -9.47 -13.67
CA SER A 265 10.01 -9.38 -14.85
C SER A 265 9.25 -9.84 -16.09
N PRO A 266 9.20 -9.04 -17.17
CA PRO A 266 8.60 -9.48 -18.42
C PRO A 266 9.41 -10.64 -19.04
N PRO A 267 8.81 -11.48 -19.90
CA PRO A 267 9.54 -12.52 -20.61
C PRO A 267 10.71 -11.97 -21.43
N LYS A 268 11.79 -12.74 -21.58
CA LYS A 268 13.03 -12.32 -22.27
C LYS A 268 12.82 -11.72 -23.67
N ARG A 269 11.80 -12.15 -24.41
CA ARG A 269 11.47 -11.60 -25.74
C ARG A 269 11.01 -10.14 -25.74
N PHE A 270 10.61 -9.63 -24.58
CA PHE A 270 10.25 -8.23 -24.35
C PHE A 270 11.36 -7.47 -23.60
N GLN A 271 12.43 -8.14 -23.18
CA GLN A 271 13.55 -7.51 -22.48
C GLN A 271 14.61 -7.10 -23.50
N ASP A 272 14.59 -5.84 -23.95
CA ASP A 272 15.78 -5.21 -24.53
C ASP A 272 16.71 -4.75 -23.41
N ASN A 273 18.00 -4.52 -23.72
CA ASN A 273 19.09 -4.32 -22.75
C ASN A 273 18.85 -3.26 -21.64
N ASP A 274 17.85 -2.38 -21.79
CA ASP A 274 17.49 -1.33 -20.83
C ASP A 274 16.12 -1.49 -20.15
N GLU A 275 15.27 -2.44 -20.55
CA GLU A 275 13.90 -2.59 -20.02
C GLU A 275 13.82 -3.62 -18.90
N GLN A 276 13.68 -3.12 -17.68
CA GLN A 276 13.68 -3.98 -16.49
C GLN A 276 12.25 -4.33 -16.05
N ASN A 277 11.24 -3.51 -16.38
CA ASN A 277 9.87 -3.63 -15.84
C ASN A 277 8.80 -3.67 -16.94
N ILE A 278 7.64 -4.26 -16.63
CA ILE A 278 6.53 -4.35 -17.60
C ILE A 278 5.95 -2.98 -17.99
N THR A 279 6.03 -1.99 -17.11
CA THR A 279 5.60 -0.62 -17.39
C THR A 279 6.38 -0.02 -18.55
N ASP A 280 7.68 -0.30 -18.65
CA ASP A 280 8.54 0.17 -19.73
C ASP A 280 8.13 -0.46 -21.06
N VAL A 281 7.86 -1.77 -21.04
CA VAL A 281 7.39 -2.54 -22.20
C VAL A 281 6.05 -2.00 -22.70
N LEU A 282 5.08 -1.80 -21.79
CA LEU A 282 3.76 -1.27 -22.13
C LEU A 282 3.84 0.15 -22.70
N ALA A 283 4.67 1.01 -22.10
CA ALA A 283 4.86 2.38 -22.59
C ALA A 283 5.50 2.41 -23.98
N LYS A 284 6.43 1.50 -24.29
CA LYS A 284 7.00 1.39 -25.64
C LYS A 284 5.99 0.88 -26.65
N GLN A 285 5.18 -0.13 -26.31
CA GLN A 285 4.13 -0.63 -27.20
C GLN A 285 3.09 0.44 -27.51
N ALA A 286 2.66 1.22 -26.50
CA ALA A 286 1.77 2.35 -26.70
C ALA A 286 2.37 3.39 -27.67
N LYS A 287 3.63 3.80 -27.44
CA LYS A 287 4.35 4.73 -28.33
C LYS A 287 4.58 4.20 -29.75
N GLN A 288 4.62 2.88 -29.92
CA GLN A 288 4.75 2.26 -31.23
C GLN A 288 3.40 2.26 -31.96
N GLN A 289 2.32 1.91 -31.28
CA GLN A 289 0.95 1.97 -31.82
C GLN A 289 0.56 3.40 -32.20
N GLU A 290 0.94 4.40 -31.40
CA GLU A 290 0.72 5.82 -31.74
C GLU A 290 1.46 6.21 -33.03
N ARG A 291 2.72 5.79 -33.18
CA ARG A 291 3.50 6.06 -34.39
C ARG A 291 2.93 5.37 -35.62
N GLU A 292 2.53 4.12 -35.50
CA GLU A 292 1.88 3.37 -36.59
C GLU A 292 0.54 4.02 -36.99
N ALA A 293 -0.25 4.51 -36.02
CA ALA A 293 -1.50 5.23 -36.28
C ALA A 293 -1.27 6.60 -36.95
N GLU A 294 -0.20 7.32 -36.57
CA GLU A 294 0.21 8.58 -37.23
C GLU A 294 0.68 8.34 -38.67
N GLU A 295 1.42 7.26 -38.92
CA GLU A 295 1.88 6.87 -40.27
C GLU A 295 0.72 6.44 -41.18
N ASP A 296 -0.30 5.77 -40.64
CA ASP A 296 -1.49 5.32 -41.38
C ASP A 296 -2.57 6.41 -41.56
N GLY A 297 -2.34 7.63 -41.04
CA GLY A 297 -3.30 8.74 -41.13
C GLY A 297 -4.60 8.51 -40.36
N LEU A 298 -4.59 7.58 -39.40
CA LEU A 298 -5.72 7.30 -38.52
C LEU A 298 -5.79 8.37 -37.42
N PRO A 299 -6.99 8.82 -37.02
CA PRO A 299 -7.10 9.81 -35.97
C PRO A 299 -6.57 9.24 -34.65
N VAL A 300 -5.47 9.83 -34.15
CA VAL A 300 -4.97 9.55 -32.80
C VAL A 300 -6.01 10.07 -31.80
N HIS A 301 -6.70 9.15 -31.12
CA HIS A 301 -7.54 9.50 -29.98
C HIS A 301 -6.64 10.00 -28.85
N LYS A 302 -6.35 11.31 -28.85
CA LYS A 302 -5.80 12.01 -27.71
C LYS A 302 -6.89 12.09 -26.64
N ASP A 303 -7.03 11.03 -25.87
CA ASP A 303 -7.83 11.10 -24.65
C ASP A 303 -7.18 12.14 -23.71
N GLN A 304 -8.01 13.05 -23.24
CA GLN A 304 -7.63 14.29 -22.56
C GLN A 304 -7.02 14.04 -21.18
N ALA A 305 -6.05 14.90 -20.84
CA ALA A 305 -5.22 14.94 -19.63
C ALA A 305 -5.94 14.81 -18.27
#